data_AF-A0A1Y5LDD6-F1
#
_entry.id   AF-A0A1Y5LDD6-F1
#
_cell.length_a   1.000
_cell.length_b   1.000
_cell.length_c   1.000
_cell.angle_alpha   90.00
_cell.angle_beta   90.00
_cell.angle_gamma   90.00
#
_symmetry.space_group_name_H-M   'P 1'
#
loop_
_entity.id
_entity.type
_entity.pdbx_description
1 polymer ?
#
loop_
_entity_poly.entity_id
_entity_poly.type
_entity_poly.pdbx_seq_one_letter_code
_entity_poly.pdbx_strand_id
1 'polypeptide(L)'
;MSPSGNGLRILQRIASERPKPVVGERCDMCAVPIADAHQHVVNVQDRQLMCVCRGCYLLFTDEKAELRFRAVPERYLSFPNFELAPGRWDELQIPVGLAFVFRNSLLAKTVAFYPGPAGATESELPLDAWDGVLAVNPALGQLSADTEALLLRVPEHGEGDPECYLVPIDACYQLVGELRQVWRGFDGGQDARRVIDTFFDDVRARSRVAKEPT
;
A
#
# COMPACT_ATOMS: atom_id res chain seq x y z
N MET A 1 -55.12 -30.36 -12.67
CA MET A 1 -53.74 -30.74 -13.01
C MET A 1 -52.91 -29.47 -13.09
N SER A 2 -52.17 -29.12 -12.02
CA SER A 2 -51.33 -27.91 -11.96
C SER A 2 -49.84 -28.29 -12.04
N PRO A 3 -49.06 -27.77 -13.00
CA PRO A 3 -47.68 -28.19 -13.25
C PRO A 3 -46.65 -27.39 -12.43
N SER A 4 -46.93 -27.07 -11.17
CA SER A 4 -46.11 -26.12 -10.40
C SER A 4 -45.02 -26.77 -9.52
N GLY A 5 -44.92 -28.10 -9.50
CA GLY A 5 -44.00 -28.83 -8.61
C GLY A 5 -42.56 -28.97 -9.11
N ASN A 6 -42.30 -28.71 -10.40
CA ASN A 6 -41.00 -29.01 -11.00
C ASN A 6 -40.01 -27.84 -10.90
N GLY A 7 -40.49 -26.60 -11.01
CA GLY A 7 -39.63 -25.39 -10.91
C GLY A 7 -39.04 -25.20 -9.51
N LEU A 8 -39.83 -25.44 -8.46
CA LEU A 8 -39.39 -25.39 -7.07
C LEU A 8 -38.30 -26.44 -6.77
N ARG A 9 -38.39 -27.64 -7.35
CA ARG A 9 -37.37 -28.69 -7.20
C ARG A 9 -36.04 -28.32 -7.87
N ILE A 10 -36.08 -27.65 -9.02
CA ILE A 10 -34.87 -27.17 -9.70
C ILE A 10 -34.20 -26.07 -8.87
N LEU A 11 -34.97 -25.11 -8.35
CA LEU A 11 -34.46 -24.04 -7.48
C LEU A 11 -33.87 -24.60 -6.17
N GLN A 12 -34.52 -25.60 -5.56
CA GLN A 12 -34.00 -26.30 -4.39
C GLN A 12 -32.69 -27.03 -4.68
N ARG A 13 -32.56 -27.65 -5.86
CA ARG A 13 -31.34 -28.33 -6.26
C ARG A 13 -30.17 -27.34 -6.45
N ILE A 14 -30.40 -26.22 -7.13
CA ILE A 14 -29.40 -25.14 -7.30
C ILE A 14 -29.01 -24.53 -5.94
N ALA A 15 -29.97 -24.36 -5.03
CA ALA A 15 -29.70 -23.88 -3.66
C ALA A 15 -28.94 -24.92 -2.80
N SER A 16 -29.17 -26.22 -3.03
CA SER A 16 -28.48 -27.31 -2.35
C SER A 16 -27.09 -27.61 -2.93
N GLU A 17 -26.88 -27.30 -4.20
CA GLU A 17 -25.59 -27.30 -4.90
C GLU A 17 -24.89 -25.93 -4.73
N ARG A 18 -25.08 -25.27 -3.58
CA ARG A 18 -24.29 -24.08 -3.22
C ARG A 18 -22.82 -24.51 -3.32
N PRO A 19 -22.01 -23.92 -4.23
CA PRO A 19 -20.61 -24.26 -4.33
C PRO A 19 -20.01 -24.16 -2.94
N LYS A 20 -19.30 -25.21 -2.49
CA LYS A 20 -18.51 -25.10 -1.26
C LYS A 20 -17.72 -23.79 -1.37
N PRO A 21 -17.69 -22.95 -0.31
CA PRO A 21 -16.87 -21.75 -0.33
C PRO A 21 -15.51 -22.15 -0.87
N VAL A 22 -15.06 -21.48 -1.93
CA VAL A 22 -13.73 -21.70 -2.47
C VAL A 22 -12.78 -21.34 -1.34
N VAL A 23 -12.16 -22.36 -0.74
CA VAL A 23 -11.23 -22.17 0.37
C VAL A 23 -9.90 -21.74 -0.25
N GLY A 24 -9.47 -20.51 0.05
CA GLY A 24 -8.20 -19.95 -0.39
C GLY A 24 -8.33 -18.89 -1.49
N GLU A 25 -7.36 -17.98 -1.49
CA GLU A 25 -7.24 -16.89 -2.44
C GLU A 25 -6.99 -17.40 -3.87
N ARG A 26 -7.45 -16.64 -4.87
CA ARG A 26 -7.25 -16.95 -6.29
C ARG A 26 -6.69 -15.76 -7.03
N CYS A 27 -5.90 -16.04 -8.06
CA CYS A 27 -5.39 -15.01 -8.96
C CYS A 27 -6.54 -14.28 -9.67
N ASP A 28 -6.59 -12.96 -9.57
CA ASP A 28 -7.63 -12.11 -10.17
C ASP A 28 -7.64 -12.13 -11.71
N MET A 29 -6.56 -12.62 -12.33
CA MET A 29 -6.42 -12.68 -13.78
C MET A 29 -6.73 -14.05 -14.38
N CYS A 30 -6.12 -15.12 -13.85
CA CYS A 30 -6.27 -16.47 -14.41
C CYS A 30 -6.99 -17.46 -13.47
N ALA A 31 -7.47 -17.00 -12.32
CA ALA A 31 -8.22 -17.76 -11.33
C ALA A 31 -7.51 -19.00 -10.75
N VAL A 32 -6.21 -19.21 -11.02
CA VAL A 32 -5.45 -20.28 -10.35
C VAL A 32 -5.36 -19.99 -8.84
N PRO A 33 -5.37 -21.03 -7.98
CA PRO A 33 -5.15 -20.85 -6.55
C PRO A 33 -3.80 -20.19 -6.28
N ILE A 34 -3.76 -19.30 -5.27
CA ILE A 34 -2.54 -18.64 -4.79
C ILE A 34 -2.39 -18.90 -3.28
N ALA A 35 -1.16 -18.78 -2.79
CA ALA A 35 -0.87 -18.91 -1.35
C ALA A 35 -1.19 -17.61 -0.62
N ASP A 36 -1.25 -17.66 0.72
CA ASP A 36 -1.45 -16.49 1.57
C ASP A 36 -0.40 -15.40 1.26
N ALA A 37 0.87 -15.79 1.11
CA ALA A 37 1.90 -14.95 0.54
C ALA A 37 1.90 -15.06 -1.00
N HIS A 38 1.61 -13.97 -1.67
CA HIS A 38 1.51 -13.88 -3.13
C HIS A 38 1.97 -12.51 -3.64
N GLN A 39 1.94 -12.34 -4.96
CA GLN A 39 2.42 -11.14 -5.63
C GLN A 39 1.24 -10.26 -6.06
N HIS A 40 1.50 -8.97 -6.23
CA HIS A 40 0.49 -8.02 -6.65
C HIS A 40 0.85 -7.31 -7.95
N VAL A 41 -0.19 -6.90 -8.66
CA VAL A 41 -0.09 -5.91 -9.74
C VAL A 41 -1.03 -4.76 -9.44
N VAL A 42 -0.63 -3.55 -9.81
CA VAL A 42 -1.47 -2.36 -9.76
C VAL A 42 -2.16 -2.21 -11.10
N ASN A 43 -3.49 -2.18 -11.10
CA ASN A 43 -4.26 -1.62 -12.19
C ASN A 43 -4.23 -0.09 -12.06
N VAL A 44 -3.40 0.54 -12.87
CA VAL A 44 -3.09 1.98 -12.79
C VAL A 44 -4.36 2.82 -13.02
N GLN A 45 -5.22 2.42 -13.95
CA GLN A 45 -6.48 3.12 -14.27
C GLN A 45 -7.45 3.16 -13.10
N ASP A 46 -7.68 2.00 -12.48
CA ASP A 46 -8.65 1.85 -11.40
C ASP A 46 -8.03 2.09 -10.01
N ARG A 47 -6.70 2.32 -9.96
CA ARG A 47 -5.88 2.47 -8.74
C ARG A 47 -6.12 1.33 -7.75
N GLN A 48 -6.16 0.11 -8.28
CA GLN A 48 -6.52 -1.08 -7.54
C GLN A 48 -5.36 -2.08 -7.54
N LEU A 49 -5.05 -2.63 -6.37
CA LEU A 49 -4.18 -3.79 -6.24
C LEU A 49 -4.94 -5.07 -6.58
N MET A 50 -4.31 -5.94 -7.35
CA MET A 50 -4.85 -7.23 -7.75
C MET A 50 -3.91 -8.34 -7.29
N CYS A 51 -4.47 -9.36 -6.67
CA CYS A 51 -3.74 -10.54 -6.20
C CYS A 51 -3.46 -11.45 -7.41
N VAL A 52 -2.19 -11.74 -7.68
CA VAL A 52 -1.81 -12.50 -8.88
C VAL A 52 -0.86 -13.65 -8.58
N CYS A 53 -0.97 -14.69 -9.39
CA CYS A 53 0.00 -15.78 -9.38
C CYS A 53 1.33 -15.33 -10.03
N ARG A 54 2.40 -16.08 -9.78
CA ARG A 54 3.74 -15.77 -10.33
C ARG A 54 3.75 -15.62 -11.86
N GLY A 55 2.99 -16.47 -12.56
CA GLY A 55 2.91 -16.41 -14.03
C GLY A 55 2.33 -15.10 -14.54
N CYS A 56 1.22 -14.64 -13.94
CA CYS A 56 0.60 -13.36 -14.28
C CYS A 56 1.47 -12.18 -13.87
N TYR A 57 2.13 -12.24 -12.71
CA TYR A 57 3.06 -11.20 -12.26
C TYR A 57 4.17 -10.92 -13.27
N LEU A 58 4.81 -11.98 -13.80
CA LEU A 58 5.93 -11.87 -14.74
C LEU A 58 5.58 -11.20 -16.08
N LEU A 59 4.30 -11.05 -16.40
CA LEU A 59 3.85 -10.35 -17.61
C LEU A 59 3.97 -8.82 -17.49
N PHE A 60 4.13 -8.29 -16.27
CA PHE A 60 4.03 -6.85 -15.98
C PHE A 60 5.27 -6.29 -15.26
N THR A 61 6.40 -6.99 -15.28
CA THR A 61 7.64 -6.58 -14.59
C THR A 61 8.48 -5.56 -15.35
N ASP A 62 8.14 -5.25 -16.61
CA ASP A 62 8.84 -4.21 -17.36
C ASP A 62 8.34 -2.82 -16.94
N GLU A 63 9.13 -2.14 -16.11
CA GLU A 63 8.85 -0.80 -15.58
C GLU A 63 8.78 0.28 -16.67
N LYS A 64 9.36 0.05 -17.86
CA LYS A 64 9.37 1.02 -18.97
C LYS A 64 8.15 0.88 -19.88
N ALA A 65 7.38 -0.19 -19.74
CA ALA A 65 6.22 -0.42 -20.56
C ALA A 65 5.03 0.43 -20.05
N GLU A 66 4.42 1.21 -20.94
CA GLU A 66 3.19 1.98 -20.63
C GLU A 66 1.96 1.05 -20.62
N LEU A 67 1.91 0.15 -19.63
CA LEU A 67 0.84 -0.82 -19.46
C LEU A 67 -0.21 -0.33 -18.46
N ARG A 68 -1.44 -0.80 -18.65
CA ARG A 68 -2.53 -0.63 -17.67
C ARG A 68 -2.22 -1.29 -16.34
N PHE A 69 -1.49 -2.40 -16.36
CA PHE A 69 -1.10 -3.16 -15.18
C PHE A 69 0.41 -3.09 -15.00
N ARG A 70 0.86 -2.89 -13.75
CA ARG A 70 2.28 -2.87 -13.39
C ARG A 70 2.52 -3.79 -12.21
N ALA A 71 3.57 -4.61 -12.29
CA ALA A 71 4.01 -5.43 -11.16
C ALA A 71 4.46 -4.55 -9.99
N VAL A 72 4.04 -4.92 -8.79
CA VAL A 72 4.54 -4.29 -7.56
C VAL A 72 5.92 -4.87 -7.24
N PRO A 73 6.99 -4.06 -7.20
CA PRO A 73 8.32 -4.55 -6.85
C PRO A 73 8.39 -5.10 -5.43
N GLU A 74 9.37 -5.95 -5.15
CA GLU A 74 9.58 -6.53 -3.80
C GLU A 74 10.71 -5.82 -3.01
N ARG A 75 11.23 -4.69 -3.50
CA ARG A 75 12.42 -4.03 -2.94
C ARG A 75 12.05 -3.08 -1.78
N TYR A 76 12.92 -3.07 -0.77
CA TYR A 76 12.84 -2.18 0.39
C TYR A 76 14.16 -1.42 0.49
N LEU A 77 14.10 -0.09 0.55
CA LEU A 77 15.27 0.75 0.71
C LEU A 77 15.15 1.66 1.94
N SER A 78 16.26 1.87 2.64
CA SER A 78 16.36 2.86 3.71
C SER A 78 17.16 4.07 3.27
N PHE A 79 16.78 5.24 3.77
CA PHE A 79 17.46 6.51 3.53
C PHE A 79 18.06 7.02 4.86
N PRO A 80 19.25 6.54 5.27
CA PRO A 80 19.83 6.89 6.58
C PRO A 80 20.22 8.37 6.69
N ASN A 81 20.44 9.05 5.56
CA ASN A 81 20.74 10.48 5.49
C ASN A 81 19.49 11.30 5.15
N PHE A 82 18.29 10.79 5.46
CA PHE A 82 17.06 11.52 5.22
C PHE A 82 17.00 12.76 6.12
N GLU A 83 16.83 13.92 5.49
CA GLU A 83 16.73 15.20 6.20
C GLU A 83 15.33 15.77 6.07
N LEU A 84 14.73 16.10 7.21
CA LEU A 84 13.48 16.85 7.28
C LEU A 84 13.68 18.05 8.19
N ALA A 85 13.70 19.24 7.62
CA ALA A 85 13.91 20.46 8.40
C ALA A 85 12.80 20.65 9.45
N PRO A 86 13.11 21.26 10.61
CA PRO A 86 12.10 21.52 11.64
C PRO A 86 10.87 22.26 11.07
N GLY A 87 9.67 21.82 11.45
CA GLY A 87 8.40 22.38 10.97
C GLY A 87 7.97 21.95 9.56
N ARG A 88 8.85 21.29 8.76
CA ARG A 88 8.47 20.82 7.42
C ARG A 88 7.35 19.78 7.46
N TRP A 89 7.30 18.94 8.49
CA TRP A 89 6.23 17.96 8.66
C TRP A 89 4.87 18.63 8.83
N ASP A 90 4.80 19.71 9.62
CA ASP A 90 3.56 20.45 9.86
C ASP A 90 3.03 21.11 8.58
N GLU A 91 3.94 21.57 7.71
CA GLU A 91 3.59 22.13 6.41
C GLU A 91 2.98 21.11 5.44
N LEU A 92 3.28 19.82 5.60
CA LEU A 92 2.62 18.75 4.84
C LEU A 92 1.17 18.51 5.28
N GLN A 93 0.72 19.18 6.36
CA GLN A 93 -0.61 19.07 6.94
C GLN A 93 -1.00 17.63 7.33
N ILE A 94 -0.01 16.85 7.76
CA ILE A 94 -0.21 15.47 8.23
C ILE A 94 -0.36 15.50 9.75
N PRO A 95 -1.54 15.12 10.29
CA PRO A 95 -1.85 15.33 11.71
C PRO A 95 -1.19 14.32 12.66
N VAL A 96 -0.44 13.35 12.14
CA VAL A 96 0.19 12.26 12.87
C VAL A 96 1.63 12.07 12.40
N GLY A 97 2.48 11.45 13.21
CA GLY A 97 3.89 11.17 12.88
C GLY A 97 4.13 10.03 11.87
N LEU A 98 3.16 9.71 11.02
CA LEU A 98 3.24 8.61 10.06
C LEU A 98 2.51 8.94 8.77
N ALA A 99 3.18 8.75 7.63
CA ALA A 99 2.53 8.76 6.33
C ALA A 99 3.27 7.88 5.33
N PHE A 100 2.58 7.50 4.25
CA PHE A 100 3.25 7.06 3.03
C PHE A 100 2.84 7.94 1.86
N VAL A 101 3.78 8.15 0.95
CA VAL A 101 3.68 9.09 -0.16
C VAL A 101 4.06 8.38 -1.44
N PHE A 102 3.27 8.50 -2.49
CA PHE A 102 3.62 7.93 -3.79
C PHE A 102 3.24 8.85 -4.95
N ARG A 103 3.89 8.62 -6.09
CA ARG A 103 3.58 9.34 -7.33
C ARG A 103 2.50 8.61 -8.10
N ASN A 104 1.36 9.27 -8.30
CA ASN A 104 0.31 8.81 -9.18
C ASN A 104 0.62 9.24 -10.63
N SER A 105 0.85 8.29 -11.52
CA SER A 105 1.23 8.63 -12.90
C SER A 105 0.09 9.21 -13.72
N LEU A 106 -1.16 8.79 -13.48
CA LEU A 106 -2.34 9.29 -14.23
C LEU A 106 -2.67 10.74 -13.90
N LEU A 107 -2.60 11.10 -12.62
CA LEU A 107 -2.86 12.45 -12.15
C LEU A 107 -1.63 13.35 -12.26
N ALA A 108 -0.45 12.77 -12.54
CA ALA A 108 0.85 13.44 -12.50
C ALA A 108 1.07 14.20 -11.18
N LYS A 109 0.61 13.61 -10.06
CA LYS A 109 0.62 14.21 -8.73
C LYS A 109 1.20 13.26 -7.70
N THR A 110 1.72 13.82 -6.63
CA THR A 110 2.09 13.08 -5.42
C THR A 110 0.87 13.01 -4.49
N VAL A 111 0.58 11.82 -3.98
CA VAL A 111 -0.51 11.57 -3.03
C VAL A 111 0.08 11.08 -1.72
N ALA A 112 -0.45 11.55 -0.59
CA ALA A 112 -0.11 11.03 0.72
C ALA A 112 -1.29 10.32 1.39
N PHE A 113 -0.95 9.36 2.22
CA PHE A 113 -1.87 8.64 3.06
C PHE A 113 -1.31 8.58 4.46
N TYR A 114 -2.17 8.81 5.44
CA TYR A 114 -1.84 8.66 6.85
C TYR A 114 -2.97 7.91 7.56
N PRO A 115 -2.68 7.17 8.64
CA PRO A 115 -3.72 6.48 9.39
C PRO A 115 -4.61 7.47 10.14
N GLY A 116 -5.91 7.16 10.23
CA GLY A 116 -6.90 7.93 10.96
C GLY A 116 -8.10 7.08 11.39
N PRO A 117 -9.14 7.69 11.99
CA PRO A 117 -10.26 6.97 12.61
C PRO A 117 -11.06 6.05 11.68
N ALA A 118 -11.04 6.31 10.36
CA ALA A 118 -11.65 5.48 9.34
C ALA A 118 -10.65 4.54 8.63
N GLY A 119 -9.44 4.39 9.16
CA GLY A 119 -8.28 3.77 8.52
C GLY A 119 -7.43 4.79 7.75
N ALA A 120 -6.84 4.40 6.62
CA ALA A 120 -6.08 5.36 5.81
C ALA A 120 -6.97 6.50 5.31
N THR A 121 -6.54 7.72 5.63
CA THR A 121 -7.09 8.95 5.10
C THR A 121 -6.22 9.37 3.92
N GLU A 122 -6.82 9.46 2.75
CA GLU A 122 -6.17 10.02 1.56
C GLU A 122 -6.10 11.55 1.71
N SER A 123 -4.93 12.12 1.47
CA SER A 123 -4.71 13.56 1.44
C SER A 123 -3.84 13.93 0.23
N GLU A 124 -4.26 14.96 -0.51
CA GLU A 124 -3.37 15.58 -1.48
C GLU A 124 -2.35 16.44 -0.72
N LEU A 125 -1.05 16.19 -0.92
CA LEU A 125 -0.02 17.01 -0.30
C LEU A 125 0.05 18.39 -0.98
N PRO A 126 0.32 19.46 -0.21
CA PRO A 126 0.76 20.73 -0.78
C PRO A 126 2.03 20.50 -1.62
N LEU A 127 1.95 20.80 -2.92
CA LEU A 127 3.02 20.51 -3.89
C LEU A 127 4.34 21.20 -3.54
N ASP A 128 4.27 22.44 -3.08
CA ASP A 128 5.42 23.26 -2.67
C ASP A 128 6.15 22.70 -1.45
N ALA A 129 5.41 22.22 -0.45
CA ALA A 129 5.97 21.61 0.74
C ALA A 129 6.70 20.30 0.41
N TRP A 130 6.11 19.45 -0.45
CA TRP A 130 6.71 18.18 -0.84
C TRP A 130 7.93 18.35 -1.77
N ASP A 131 7.88 19.29 -2.72
CA ASP A 131 9.00 19.59 -3.61
C ASP A 131 10.23 20.07 -2.82
N GLY A 132 10.02 20.82 -1.74
CA GLY A 132 11.08 21.21 -0.80
C GLY A 132 11.76 20.02 -0.13
N VAL A 133 11.01 18.98 0.24
CA VAL A 133 11.58 17.74 0.81
C VAL A 133 12.42 17.00 -0.23
N LEU A 134 11.91 16.87 -1.47
CA LEU A 134 12.64 16.21 -2.56
C LEU A 134 13.92 16.95 -2.95
N ALA A 135 13.93 18.29 -2.91
CA ALA A 135 15.09 19.10 -3.26
C ALA A 135 16.29 18.86 -2.33
N VAL A 136 16.03 18.62 -1.04
CA VAL A 136 17.07 18.29 -0.04
C VAL A 136 17.43 16.80 -0.08
N ASN A 137 16.50 15.95 -0.53
CA ASN A 137 16.66 14.50 -0.53
C ASN A 137 16.56 13.92 -1.96
N PRO A 138 17.51 14.20 -2.88
CA PRO A 138 17.43 13.77 -4.27
C PRO A 138 17.37 12.25 -4.45
N ALA A 139 17.90 11.48 -3.48
CA ALA A 139 17.85 10.03 -3.49
C ALA A 139 16.41 9.45 -3.45
N LEU A 140 15.44 10.22 -2.97
CA LEU A 140 14.02 9.82 -2.94
C LEU A 140 13.38 9.78 -4.33
N GLY A 141 14.02 10.39 -5.34
CA GLY A 141 13.55 10.39 -6.73
C GLY A 141 13.60 9.02 -7.43
N GLN A 142 14.14 7.98 -6.78
CA GLN A 142 14.26 6.61 -7.31
C GLN A 142 12.92 5.82 -7.30
N LEU A 143 11.84 6.45 -6.83
CA LEU A 143 10.52 5.87 -6.67
C LEU A 143 9.86 5.52 -8.01
N SER A 144 9.42 4.28 -8.17
CA SER A 144 8.56 3.87 -9.30
C SER A 144 7.11 4.30 -9.06
N ALA A 145 6.57 5.10 -10.00
CA ALA A 145 5.21 5.61 -9.90
C ALA A 145 4.16 4.49 -9.86
N ASP A 146 3.13 4.70 -9.03
CA ASP A 146 1.99 3.82 -8.76
C ASP A 146 2.31 2.49 -8.04
N THR A 147 3.55 2.01 -8.04
CA THR A 147 3.91 0.68 -7.50
C THR A 147 4.76 0.71 -6.23
N GLU A 148 5.34 1.86 -5.90
CA GLU A 148 6.16 2.04 -4.71
C GLU A 148 5.72 3.28 -3.95
N ALA A 149 6.01 3.31 -2.64
CA ALA A 149 5.78 4.46 -1.78
C ALA A 149 7.01 4.80 -0.94
N LEU A 150 7.13 6.09 -0.60
CA LEU A 150 7.99 6.59 0.46
C LEU A 150 7.22 6.57 1.77
N LEU A 151 7.63 5.71 2.69
CA LEU A 151 7.10 5.60 4.04
C LEU A 151 7.92 6.50 4.97
N LEU A 152 7.23 7.43 5.64
CA LEU A 152 7.80 8.45 6.50
C LEU A 152 7.31 8.25 7.93
N ARG A 153 8.25 8.22 8.87
CA ARG A 153 7.96 8.23 10.30
C ARG A 153 8.66 9.42 10.94
N VAL A 154 7.87 10.30 11.56
CA VAL A 154 8.39 11.46 12.29
C VAL A 154 8.03 11.28 13.75
N PRO A 155 9.00 11.18 14.67
CA PRO A 155 8.72 11.08 16.09
C PRO A 155 7.92 12.28 16.59
N GLU A 156 6.83 12.00 17.31
CA GLU A 156 6.05 13.03 17.97
C GLU A 156 6.92 13.73 19.03
N HIS A 157 6.80 15.06 19.15
CA HIS A 157 7.55 15.88 20.11
C HIS A 157 9.08 15.98 19.91
N GLY A 158 9.62 15.53 18.77
CA GLY A 158 11.03 15.72 18.42
C GLY A 158 12.01 14.81 19.17
N GLU A 159 11.52 13.74 19.80
CA GLU A 159 12.35 12.71 20.41
C GLU A 159 12.76 11.67 19.35
N GLY A 160 13.80 11.98 18.59
CA GLY A 160 14.42 11.10 17.61
C GLY A 160 14.48 11.68 16.20
N ASP A 161 15.24 11.01 15.33
CA ASP A 161 15.40 11.42 13.94
C ASP A 161 14.25 10.91 13.07
N PRO A 162 13.81 11.68 12.06
CA PRO A 162 12.81 11.23 11.11
C PRO A 162 13.35 10.06 10.28
N GLU A 163 12.53 9.04 10.08
CA GLU A 163 12.89 7.86 9.28
C GLU A 163 12.17 7.92 7.91
N CYS A 164 12.89 7.56 6.84
CA CYS A 164 12.32 7.41 5.51
C CYS A 164 12.75 6.09 4.88
N TYR A 165 11.77 5.39 4.29
CA TYR A 165 11.96 4.14 3.57
C TYR A 165 11.24 4.17 2.23
N LEU A 166 11.79 3.52 1.21
CA LEU A 166 11.05 3.15 0.01
C LEU A 166 10.57 1.73 0.20
N VAL A 167 9.27 1.52 0.04
CA VAL A 167 8.61 0.23 0.20
C VAL A 167 7.67 -0.05 -0.97
N PRO A 168 7.36 -1.32 -1.25
CA PRO A 168 6.28 -1.69 -2.14
C PRO A 168 4.95 -1.08 -1.69
N ILE A 169 4.13 -0.59 -2.62
CA ILE A 169 2.87 0.10 -2.28
C ILE A 169 1.88 -0.84 -1.55
N ASP A 170 1.92 -2.14 -1.84
CA ASP A 170 1.07 -3.14 -1.19
C ASP A 170 1.39 -3.31 0.30
N ALA A 171 2.65 -3.14 0.72
CA ALA A 171 3.04 -3.12 2.12
C ALA A 171 2.38 -1.97 2.89
N CYS A 172 2.25 -0.80 2.27
CA CYS A 172 1.51 0.33 2.86
C CYS A 172 0.03 0.00 3.01
N TYR A 173 -0.61 -0.59 1.99
CA TYR A 173 -2.01 -0.98 2.09
C TYR A 173 -2.24 -2.13 3.07
N GLN A 174 -1.29 -3.04 3.22
CA GLN A 174 -1.32 -4.07 4.26
C GLN A 174 -1.31 -3.43 5.65
N LEU A 175 -0.38 -2.52 5.94
CA LEU A 175 -0.33 -1.78 7.21
C LEU A 175 -1.67 -1.09 7.50
N VAL A 176 -2.25 -0.45 6.49
CA VAL A 176 -3.57 0.20 6.62
C VAL A 176 -4.66 -0.81 6.96
N GLY A 177 -4.66 -1.97 6.30
CA GLY A 177 -5.57 -3.07 6.57
C GLY A 177 -5.45 -3.58 8.01
N GLU A 178 -4.24 -3.78 8.50
CA GLU A 178 -3.95 -4.20 9.87
C GLU A 178 -4.39 -3.14 10.89
N LEU A 179 -4.05 -1.87 10.64
CA LEU A 179 -4.46 -0.76 11.51
C LEU A 179 -5.98 -0.65 11.62
N ARG A 180 -6.72 -0.84 10.52
CA ARG A 180 -8.19 -0.85 10.53
C ARG A 180 -8.79 -1.93 11.45
N GLN A 181 -8.11 -3.05 11.68
CA GLN A 181 -8.59 -4.11 12.57
C GLN A 181 -8.43 -3.77 14.05
N VAL A 182 -7.41 -2.98 14.39
CA VAL A 182 -7.06 -2.68 15.79
C VAL A 182 -7.45 -1.27 16.21
N TRP A 183 -7.80 -0.38 15.28
CA TRP A 183 -8.05 1.02 15.57
C TRP A 183 -9.21 1.22 16.55
N ARG A 184 -8.94 1.94 17.63
CA ARG A 184 -9.94 2.36 18.62
C ARG A 184 -9.71 3.82 19.00
N GLY A 185 -10.78 4.59 19.11
CA GLY A 185 -10.69 6.00 19.50
C GLY A 185 -10.04 6.90 18.44
N PHE A 186 -9.47 8.01 18.89
CA PHE A 186 -8.94 9.07 18.00
C PHE A 186 -7.47 8.84 17.60
N ASP A 187 -6.68 8.19 18.45
CA ASP A 187 -5.24 7.95 18.28
C ASP A 187 -4.90 6.48 17.98
N GLY A 188 -5.90 5.60 17.90
CA GLY A 188 -5.72 4.16 17.69
C GLY A 188 -5.23 3.39 18.93
N GLY A 189 -4.78 4.09 19.98
CA GLY A 189 -4.27 3.52 21.22
C GLY A 189 -2.97 2.70 21.10
N GLN A 190 -2.64 1.98 22.18
CA GLN A 190 -1.40 1.18 22.27
C GLN A 190 -1.31 0.04 21.25
N ASP A 191 -2.44 -0.52 20.83
CA ASP A 191 -2.46 -1.63 19.87
C ASP A 191 -2.06 -1.17 18.47
N ALA A 192 -2.55 0.01 18.03
CA ALA A 192 -2.11 0.61 16.77
C ALA A 192 -0.62 0.97 16.81
N ARG A 193 -0.13 1.53 17.93
CA ARG A 193 1.31 1.82 18.13
C ARG A 193 2.16 0.56 17.95
N ARG A 194 1.75 -0.56 18.56
CA ARG A 194 2.46 -1.85 18.46
C ARG A 194 2.49 -2.41 17.02
N VAL A 195 1.39 -2.28 16.28
CA VAL A 195 1.33 -2.67 14.86
C VAL A 195 2.31 -1.83 14.04
N ILE A 196 2.32 -0.51 14.24
CA ILE A 196 3.27 0.40 13.57
C ILE A 196 4.70 0.01 13.94
N ASP A 197 5.02 -0.16 15.22
CA ASP A 197 6.38 -0.51 15.66
C ASP A 197 6.86 -1.83 15.04
N THR A 198 6.01 -2.86 15.08
CA THR A 198 6.31 -4.18 14.48
C THR A 198 6.50 -4.09 12.97
N PHE A 199 5.68 -3.29 12.28
CA PHE A 199 5.82 -3.07 10.85
C PHE A 199 7.13 -2.36 10.50
N PHE A 200 7.53 -1.33 11.25
CA PHE A 200 8.80 -0.65 11.03
C PHE A 200 10.02 -1.54 11.34
N ASP A 201 9.90 -2.46 12.31
CA ASP A 201 10.93 -3.48 12.55
C ASP A 201 11.10 -4.41 11.34
N ASP A 202 10.01 -4.86 10.71
CA ASP A 202 10.09 -5.67 9.47
C ASP A 202 10.69 -4.87 8.30
N VAL A 203 10.21 -3.64 8.10
CA VAL A 203 10.73 -2.73 7.07
C VAL A 203 12.24 -2.52 7.24
N ARG A 204 12.71 -2.25 8.47
CA ARG A 204 14.15 -2.13 8.76
C ARG A 204 14.91 -3.41 8.45
N ALA A 205 14.39 -4.58 8.84
CA ALA A 205 15.05 -5.86 8.61
C ALA A 205 15.19 -6.20 7.12
N ARG A 206 14.23 -5.78 6.29
CA ARG A 206 14.21 -6.04 4.84
C ARG A 206 14.94 -4.99 4.02
N SER A 207 15.11 -3.79 4.57
CA SER A 207 15.65 -2.64 3.85
C SER A 207 17.14 -2.78 3.56
N ARG A 208 17.53 -2.31 2.38
CA ARG A 208 18.93 -2.07 2.02
C ARG A 208 19.16 -0.57 1.92
N VAL A 209 20.35 -0.09 2.27
CA VAL A 209 20.67 1.34 2.12
C VAL A 209 20.53 1.72 0.65
N ALA A 210 19.73 2.76 0.39
CA ALA A 210 19.57 3.31 -0.95
C ALA A 210 20.92 3.80 -1.47
N LYS A 211 21.22 3.50 -2.73
CA LYS A 211 22.40 4.08 -3.38
C LYS A 211 22.08 5.52 -3.78
N GLU A 212 23.05 6.40 -3.70
CA GLU A 212 22.90 7.74 -4.24
C GLU A 212 22.61 7.66 -5.75
N PRO A 213 21.65 8.43 -6.27
CA PRO A 213 21.41 8.50 -7.70
C PRO A 213 22.68 9.05 -8.38
N THR A 214 23.20 8.31 -9.36
CA THR A 214 24.36 8.69 -10.17
C THR A 214 23.98 9.73 -11.22
#